data_AF-A0A6M4PDQ8-F1
#
_entry.id   AF-A0A6M4PDQ8-F1
#
_cell.length_a   1.000
_cell.length_b   1.000
_cell.length_c   1.000
_cell.angle_alpha   90.00
_cell.angle_beta   90.00
_cell.angle_gamma   90.00
#
_symmetry.space_group_name_H-M   'P 1'
#
loop_
_entity.id
_entity.type
_entity.pdbx_description
1 polymer ?
#
loop_
_entity_poly.entity_id
_entity_poly.type
_entity_poly.pdbx_seq_one_letter_code
_entity_poly.pdbx_strand_id
1 'polypeptide(L)'
;MRPYSILNALPPEAFLKPEDFATDFDGRTPGYAEEQYLKGLEISREYDRVVIRSNTTWAAECGPYVPEANVYMGNAAYSYEGIGYHAETAALLRGFLDGPAPIDVERRQDDYSVTTTRIKEASK
;
A
#
# COMPACT_ATOMS: atom_id res chain seq x y z
N MET A 1 9.74 -8.33 -13.85
CA MET A 1 9.44 -8.26 -12.40
C MET A 1 10.56 -7.46 -11.73
N ARG A 2 10.23 -6.41 -10.96
CA ARG A 2 11.26 -5.65 -10.24
C ARG A 2 11.72 -6.38 -8.98
N PRO A 3 13.02 -6.44 -8.69
CA PRO A 3 13.51 -6.96 -7.41
C PRO A 3 12.96 -6.16 -6.23
N TYR A 4 12.63 -6.84 -5.13
CA TYR A 4 12.22 -6.18 -3.88
C TYR A 4 13.26 -5.18 -3.37
N SER A 5 14.55 -5.41 -3.60
CA SER A 5 15.60 -4.45 -3.21
C SER A 5 15.42 -3.08 -3.88
N ILE A 6 14.93 -3.04 -5.13
CA ILE A 6 14.63 -1.79 -5.83
C ILE A 6 13.36 -1.16 -5.26
N LEU A 7 12.29 -1.95 -5.11
CA LEU A 7 10.99 -1.46 -4.62
C LEU A 7 11.08 -0.91 -3.18
N ASN A 8 11.82 -1.60 -2.31
CA ASN A 8 12.03 -1.21 -0.92
C ASN A 8 12.88 0.08 -0.79
N ALA A 9 13.71 0.38 -1.79
CA ALA A 9 14.56 1.57 -1.84
C ALA A 9 13.85 2.81 -2.43
N LEU A 10 12.64 2.65 -3.01
CA LEU A 10 11.89 3.78 -3.56
C LEU A 10 11.49 4.76 -2.44
N PRO A 11 11.53 6.07 -2.68
CA PRO A 11 11.00 7.04 -1.72
C PRO A 11 9.49 6.86 -1.55
N PRO A 12 8.90 7.21 -0.39
CA PRO A 12 7.45 7.12 -0.14
C PRO A 12 6.59 7.73 -1.26
N GLU A 13 6.98 8.88 -1.79
CA GLU A 13 6.25 9.64 -2.80
C GLU A 13 6.16 8.91 -4.14
N ALA A 14 6.99 7.88 -4.38
CA ALA A 14 6.89 7.06 -5.57
C ALA A 14 5.49 6.44 -5.70
N PHE A 15 4.89 6.02 -4.58
CA PHE A 15 3.55 5.39 -4.55
C PHE A 15 2.39 6.34 -4.91
N LEU A 16 2.67 7.62 -5.17
CA LEU A 16 1.66 8.54 -5.74
C LEU A 16 1.46 8.36 -7.24
N LYS A 17 2.30 7.55 -7.91
CA LYS A 17 2.24 7.28 -9.35
C LYS A 17 2.03 5.80 -9.63
N PRO A 18 0.80 5.28 -9.57
CA PRO A 18 0.54 3.85 -9.71
C PRO A 18 1.02 3.25 -11.02
N GLU A 19 1.03 4.02 -12.12
CA GLU A 19 1.55 3.62 -13.42
C GLU A 19 3.03 3.21 -13.37
N ASP A 20 3.81 3.79 -12.46
CA ASP A 20 5.21 3.41 -12.25
C ASP A 20 5.33 2.04 -11.58
N PHE A 21 4.24 1.42 -11.11
CA PHE A 21 4.18 0.11 -10.46
C PHE A 21 3.69 -1.02 -11.37
N ALA A 22 3.50 -0.78 -12.67
CA ALA A 22 3.15 -1.83 -13.63
C ALA A 22 4.21 -2.96 -13.66
N THR A 23 3.75 -4.17 -14.00
CA THR A 23 4.59 -5.38 -14.05
C THR A 23 4.38 -6.17 -15.34
N ASP A 24 5.34 -7.04 -15.69
CA ASP A 24 5.21 -7.97 -16.82
C ASP A 24 4.12 -9.05 -16.62
N PHE A 25 3.45 -9.05 -15.46
CA PHE A 25 2.33 -9.95 -15.14
C PHE A 25 0.97 -9.31 -15.38
N ASP A 26 0.92 -7.99 -15.57
CA ASP A 26 -0.31 -7.26 -15.84
C ASP A 26 -0.89 -7.70 -17.19
N GLY A 27 -2.21 -7.69 -17.31
CA GLY A 27 -2.97 -8.11 -18.48
C GLY A 27 -3.06 -9.61 -18.71
N ARG A 28 -2.39 -10.46 -17.90
CA ARG A 28 -2.42 -11.92 -18.08
C ARG A 28 -3.76 -12.56 -17.74
N THR A 29 -4.51 -11.94 -16.84
CA THR A 29 -5.85 -12.39 -16.43
C THR A 29 -6.86 -11.30 -16.78
N PRO A 30 -7.75 -11.53 -17.77
CA PRO A 30 -8.77 -10.56 -18.13
C PRO A 30 -9.63 -10.15 -16.93
N GLY A 31 -9.86 -8.84 -16.76
CA GLY A 31 -10.68 -8.28 -15.67
C GLY A 31 -9.96 -8.12 -14.32
N TYR A 32 -8.77 -8.70 -14.15
CA TYR A 32 -8.09 -8.70 -12.84
C TYR A 32 -7.62 -7.30 -12.39
N ALA A 33 -7.29 -6.43 -13.35
CA ALA A 33 -6.98 -5.03 -13.07
C ALA A 33 -8.15 -4.29 -12.40
N GLU A 34 -9.36 -4.50 -12.92
CA GLU A 34 -10.58 -3.90 -12.36
C GLU A 34 -10.89 -4.48 -10.98
N GLU A 35 -10.75 -5.79 -10.81
CA GLU A 35 -10.90 -6.46 -9.51
C GLU A 35 -9.95 -5.88 -8.45
N GLN A 36 -8.66 -5.74 -8.77
CA GLN A 36 -7.68 -5.17 -7.86
C GLN A 36 -7.96 -3.69 -7.55
N TYR A 37 -8.38 -2.90 -8.54
CA TYR A 37 -8.80 -1.51 -8.30
C TYR A 37 -9.99 -1.43 -7.33
N LEU A 38 -11.04 -2.22 -7.57
CA LEU A 38 -12.23 -2.24 -6.72
C LEU A 38 -11.91 -2.71 -5.30
N LYS A 39 -11.06 -3.73 -5.16
CA LYS A 39 -10.54 -4.19 -3.86
C LYS A 39 -9.82 -3.07 -3.11
N GLY A 40 -8.94 -2.32 -3.78
CA GLY A 40 -8.24 -1.20 -3.16
C GLY A 40 -9.19 -0.11 -2.67
N LEU A 41 -10.19 0.22 -3.50
CA LEU A 41 -11.21 1.21 -3.18
C LEU A 41 -12.11 0.77 -2.02
N GLU A 42 -12.52 -0.49 -1.98
CA GLU A 42 -13.32 -1.09 -0.92
C GLU A 42 -12.56 -1.08 0.41
N ILE A 43 -11.32 -1.58 0.42
CA ILE A 43 -10.45 -1.54 1.60
C ILE A 43 -10.30 -0.12 2.14
N SER A 44 -10.06 0.86 1.25
CA SER A 44 -9.91 2.26 1.64
C SER A 44 -11.20 2.86 2.24
N ARG A 45 -12.37 2.28 1.96
CA ARG A 45 -13.66 2.71 2.54
C ARG A 45 -13.96 2.04 3.88
N GLU A 46 -13.50 0.82 4.07
CA GLU A 46 -13.80 0.02 5.27
C GLU A 46 -12.81 0.23 6.42
N TYR A 47 -11.56 0.56 6.11
CA TYR A 47 -10.49 0.68 7.09
C TYR A 47 -10.10 2.14 7.35
N ASP A 48 -9.59 2.39 8.56
CA ASP A 48 -9.20 3.74 9.00
C ASP A 48 -7.90 4.21 8.32
N ARG A 49 -7.07 3.28 7.84
CA ARG A 49 -5.78 3.54 7.21
C ARG A 49 -5.34 2.40 6.30
N VAL A 50 -4.64 2.74 5.22
CA VAL A 50 -3.82 1.81 4.44
C VAL A 50 -2.33 2.06 4.72
N VAL A 51 -1.55 0.99 4.87
CA VAL A 51 -0.10 1.05 5.08
C VAL A 51 0.60 0.25 4.02
N ILE A 52 1.51 0.89 3.29
CA ILE A 52 2.48 0.20 2.45
C ILE A 52 3.72 -0.05 3.31
N ARG A 53 3.94 -1.32 3.67
CA ARG A 53 4.99 -1.74 4.59
C ARG A 53 6.38 -1.58 3.95
N SER A 54 7.41 -1.65 4.79
CA SER A 54 8.81 -1.47 4.39
C SER A 54 9.32 -2.51 3.36
N ASN A 55 8.63 -3.64 3.22
CA ASN A 55 8.89 -4.68 2.22
C ASN A 55 7.95 -4.57 0.99
N THR A 56 7.25 -3.44 0.84
CA THR A 56 6.28 -3.11 -0.24
C THR A 56 4.99 -3.90 -0.26
N THR A 57 4.76 -4.82 0.69
CA THR A 57 3.42 -5.37 0.90
C THR A 57 2.52 -4.34 1.55
N TRP A 58 1.22 -4.62 1.63
CA TRP A 58 0.26 -3.68 2.21
C TRP A 58 -0.52 -4.29 3.38
N ALA A 59 -0.97 -3.42 4.27
CA ALA A 59 -1.92 -3.72 5.32
C ALA A 59 -3.02 -2.64 5.34
N ALA A 60 -4.18 -3.00 5.87
CA ALA A 60 -5.26 -2.08 6.16
C ALA A 60 -5.64 -2.23 7.63
N GLU A 61 -5.74 -1.13 8.35
CA GLU A 61 -5.83 -1.12 9.82
C GLU A 61 -7.08 -0.36 10.26
N CYS A 62 -7.77 -0.89 11.27
CA CYS A 62 -8.98 -0.34 11.85
C CYS A 62 -8.88 -0.35 13.38
N GLY A 63 -9.29 0.73 14.03
CA GLY A 63 -9.26 0.88 15.48
C GLY A 63 -8.27 1.95 15.97
N PRO A 64 -8.05 2.05 17.28
CA PRO A 64 -7.24 3.11 17.85
C PRO A 64 -5.76 2.97 17.46
N TYR A 65 -5.19 4.05 16.91
CA TYR A 65 -3.76 4.19 16.65
C TYR A 65 -3.06 4.76 17.89
N VAL A 66 -1.94 4.14 18.28
CA VAL A 66 -1.06 4.62 19.35
C VAL A 66 0.25 5.10 18.71
N PRO A 67 0.40 6.41 18.44
CA PRO A 67 1.53 6.94 17.69
C PRO A 67 2.89 6.65 18.34
N GLU A 68 2.97 6.67 19.67
CA GLU A 68 4.21 6.48 20.42
C GLU A 68 4.78 5.07 20.27
N ALA A 69 3.91 4.09 20.03
CA ALA A 69 4.29 2.70 19.81
C ALA A 69 4.31 2.32 18.33
N ASN A 70 3.79 3.18 17.43
CA ASN A 70 3.52 2.86 16.02
C ASN A 70 2.69 1.57 15.87
N VAL A 71 1.66 1.41 16.71
CA VAL A 71 0.80 0.21 16.75
C VAL A 71 -0.67 0.61 16.62
N TYR A 72 -1.41 -0.14 15.81
CA TYR A 72 -2.88 -0.15 15.83
C TYR A 72 -3.37 -1.25 16.77
N MET A 73 -4.23 -0.88 17.71
CA MET A 73 -4.81 -1.81 18.69
C MET A 73 -6.20 -2.29 18.30
N GLY A 74 -6.39 -2.64 17.03
CA GLY A 74 -7.67 -3.14 16.51
C GLY A 74 -7.48 -4.24 15.47
N ASN A 75 -8.36 -4.27 14.47
CA ASN A 75 -8.31 -5.26 13.40
C ASN A 75 -7.38 -4.79 12.29
N ALA A 76 -6.71 -5.74 11.65
CA ALA A 76 -5.91 -5.46 10.48
C ALA A 76 -6.01 -6.58 9.46
N ALA A 77 -6.13 -6.20 8.18
CA ALA A 77 -5.94 -7.08 7.05
C ALA A 77 -4.48 -6.93 6.57
N TYR A 78 -3.80 -8.05 6.38
CA TYR A 78 -2.43 -8.09 5.85
C TYR A 78 -2.42 -8.84 4.53
N SER A 79 -1.69 -8.30 3.56
CA SER A 79 -1.42 -9.01 2.32
C SER A 79 0.07 -9.32 2.19
N TYR A 80 0.35 -10.40 1.47
CA TYR A 80 1.69 -10.75 1.00
C TYR A 80 1.93 -10.24 -0.44
N GLU A 81 0.96 -9.54 -1.03
CA GLU A 81 1.08 -8.92 -2.34
C GLU A 81 1.93 -7.63 -2.25
N GLY A 82 3.18 -7.71 -2.70
CA GLY A 82 4.04 -6.53 -2.90
C GLY A 82 3.60 -5.65 -4.07
N ILE A 83 3.43 -4.35 -3.82
CA ILE A 83 3.11 -3.33 -4.82
C ILE A 83 4.29 -3.17 -5.79
N GLY A 84 4.05 -3.36 -7.09
CA GLY A 84 5.08 -3.37 -8.13
C GLY A 84 5.82 -4.70 -8.33
N TYR A 85 5.43 -5.73 -7.58
CA TYR A 85 5.96 -7.08 -7.70
C TYR A 85 4.92 -8.06 -8.26
N HIS A 86 3.69 -8.02 -7.74
CA HIS A 86 2.59 -8.87 -8.17
C HIS A 86 1.73 -8.20 -9.25
N ALA A 87 1.03 -9.04 -10.03
CA ALA A 87 0.16 -8.62 -11.11
C ALA A 87 -0.90 -7.62 -10.63
N GLU A 88 -1.14 -6.59 -11.42
CA GLU A 88 -2.21 -5.61 -11.24
C GLU A 88 -2.18 -4.83 -9.92
N THR A 89 -1.05 -4.87 -9.19
CA THR A 89 -0.89 -4.09 -7.95
C THR A 89 -0.80 -2.58 -8.20
N ALA A 90 -0.51 -2.15 -9.42
CA ALA A 90 -0.69 -0.77 -9.86
C ALA A 90 -2.17 -0.34 -9.79
N ALA A 91 -3.10 -1.19 -10.24
CA ALA A 91 -4.52 -0.91 -10.17
C ALA A 91 -5.02 -0.90 -8.71
N LEU A 92 -4.53 -1.83 -7.89
CA LEU A 92 -4.78 -1.85 -6.43
C LEU A 92 -4.37 -0.54 -5.75
N LEU A 93 -3.14 -0.08 -6.01
CA LEU A 93 -2.62 1.17 -5.46
C LEU A 93 -3.45 2.38 -5.89
N ARG A 94 -3.91 2.42 -7.15
CA ARG A 94 -4.85 3.44 -7.62
C ARG A 94 -6.15 3.40 -6.82
N GLY A 95 -6.71 2.22 -6.55
CA GLY A 95 -7.90 2.07 -5.71
C GLY A 95 -7.71 2.63 -4.29
N PHE A 96 -6.54 2.40 -3.67
CA PHE A 96 -6.22 3.02 -2.37
C PHE A 96 -6.16 4.55 -2.43
N LEU A 97 -5.53 5.10 -3.49
CA LEU A 97 -5.38 6.54 -3.68
C LEU A 97 -6.72 7.23 -3.95
N ASP A 98 -7.63 6.60 -4.67
CA ASP A 98 -8.94 7.17 -5.01
C ASP A 98 -9.97 7.01 -3.86
N GLY A 99 -9.71 6.11 -2.89
CA GLY A 99 -10.58 5.91 -1.73
C GLY A 99 -10.42 6.97 -0.63
N PRO A 100 -11.17 6.88 0.49
CA PRO A 100 -11.15 7.92 1.53
C PRO A 100 -10.04 7.76 2.58
N ALA A 101 -9.52 6.55 2.81
CA ALA A 101 -8.52 6.31 3.86
C ALA A 101 -7.18 7.02 3.57
N PRO A 102 -6.49 7.53 4.62
CA PRO A 102 -5.11 7.96 4.48
C PRO A 102 -4.20 6.79 4.12
N ILE A 103 -3.08 7.09 3.47
CA ILE A 103 -2.06 6.11 3.11
C ILE A 103 -0.73 6.51 3.72
N ASP A 104 -0.17 5.58 4.48
CA ASP A 104 1.15 5.68 5.07
C ASP A 104 2.12 4.70 4.41
N VAL A 105 3.38 5.10 4.26
CA VAL A 105 4.44 4.27 3.70
C VAL A 105 5.55 4.12 4.74
N GLU A 106 5.88 2.88 5.05
CA GLU A 106 6.97 2.54 5.94
C GLU A 106 8.28 2.38 5.18
N ARG A 107 9.38 2.82 5.80
CA ARG A 107 10.74 2.57 5.33
C ARG A 107 11.64 2.13 6.46
N ARG A 108 12.36 1.03 6.23
CA ARG A 108 13.36 0.52 7.17
C ARG A 108 14.64 1.34 7.01
N GLN A 109 15.18 1.80 8.13
CA GLN A 109 16.43 2.54 8.22
C GLN A 109 17.60 1.59 8.47
N ASP A 110 18.83 2.10 8.33
CA ASP A 110 20.07 1.33 8.54
C ASP A 110 20.22 0.81 9.99
N ASP A 111 19.65 1.53 10.95
CA ASP A 111 19.61 1.14 12.37
C ASP A 111 18.47 0.16 12.71
N TYR A 112 17.79 -0.35 11.67
CA TYR A 112 16.63 -1.23 11.73
C TYR A 112 15.34 -0.60 12.26
N SER A 113 15.33 0.69 12.59
CA SER A 113 14.09 1.42 12.87
C SER A 113 13.22 1.52 11.61
N VAL A 114 11.94 1.86 11.81
CA VAL A 114 10.99 2.09 10.72
C VAL A 114 10.49 3.52 10.83
N THR A 115 10.62 4.26 9.73
CA THR A 115 9.99 5.57 9.56
C THR A 115 8.69 5.41 8.79
N THR A 116 7.66 6.13 9.20
CA THR A 116 6.37 6.13 8.52
C THR A 116 6.12 7.52 7.93
N THR A 117 5.83 7.58 6.64
CA THR A 117 5.53 8.81 5.91
C THR A 117 4.10 8.76 5.37
N ARG A 118 3.27 9.73 5.75
CA ARG A 118 1.95 9.89 5.16
C ARG A 118 2.06 10.49 3.76
N ILE A 119 1.59 9.76 2.75
CA ILE A 119 1.60 10.22 1.36
C ILE A 119 0.23 10.72 0.90
N LYS A 120 -0.83 10.30 1.60
CA LYS A 120 -2.20 10.74 1.34
C LYS A 120 -2.93 10.95 2.66
N GLU A 121 -3.52 12.12 2.81
CA GLU A 121 -4.43 12.42 3.92
C GLU A 121 -5.80 11.81 3.70
N ALA A 122 -6.56 11.67 4.79
CA ALA A 122 -7.94 11.22 4.71
C ALA A 122 -8.79 12.25 3.94
N SER A 123 -9.61 11.79 3.01
CA SER A 123 -10.58 12.61 2.29
C SER A 123 -11.99 12.19 2.73
N LYS A 124 -12.66 13.06 3.49
CA LYS A 124 -14.04 12.87 3.94
C LYS A 124 -15.05 13.32 2.89
#